data_AF-A0A371HC48-F1
#
_entry.id   AF-A0A371HC48-F1
#
_cell.length_a   1.000
_cell.length_b   1.000
_cell.length_c   1.000
_cell.angle_alpha   90.00
_cell.angle_beta   90.00
_cell.angle_gamma   90.00
#
_symmetry.space_group_name_H-M   'P 1'
#
loop_
_entity.id
_entity.type
_entity.pdbx_description
1 polymer ?
#
loop_
_entity_poly.entity_id
_entity_poly.type
_entity_poly.pdbx_seq_one_letter_code
_entity_poly.pdbx_strand_id
1 'polypeptide(L)' 'MGEKPAISTPLPTPIPQNFREVIIEPFDGSQNPHTHLQAFQTQMYISRGDDRLSYKLFPGTLRGVAMHWLATLPP' A
#
# COMPACT_ATOMS: atom_id res chain seq x y z
N MET A 1 -20.19 28.62 24.97
CA MET A 1 -19.82 28.71 23.54
C MET A 1 -18.30 28.69 23.47
N GLY A 2 -17.73 27.65 22.86
CA GLY A 2 -16.28 27.46 22.80
C GLY A 2 -15.90 25.99 22.70
N GLU A 3 -16.50 25.25 21.75
CA GLU A 3 -16.05 23.89 21.45
C GLU A 3 -14.73 24.01 20.68
N LYS A 4 -13.64 23.63 21.36
CA LYS A 4 -12.30 23.58 20.77
C LYS A 4 -12.31 22.55 19.63
N PRO A 5 -11.85 22.86 18.41
CA PRO A 5 -11.88 21.89 17.33
C PRO A 5 -10.96 20.73 17.72
N ALA A 6 -11.54 19.55 17.92
CA ALA A 6 -10.78 18.33 17.97
C ALA A 6 -10.17 18.16 16.57
N ILE A 7 -8.88 18.46 16.46
CA ILE A 7 -8.11 18.09 15.28
C ILE A 7 -8.26 16.57 15.20
N SER A 8 -9.04 16.12 14.22
CA SER A 8 -9.18 14.71 13.89
C SER A 8 -7.83 14.28 13.33
N THR A 9 -6.90 13.97 14.22
CA THR A 9 -5.68 13.23 13.89
C THR A 9 -6.13 12.05 13.05
N PRO A 10 -5.69 11.92 11.79
CA PRO A 10 -6.03 10.76 11.00
C PRO A 10 -5.40 9.56 11.69
N LEU A 11 -6.19 8.83 12.47
CA LEU A 11 -5.75 7.64 13.18
C LEU A 11 -5.06 6.74 12.15
N PRO A 12 -3.85 6.22 12.43
CA PRO A 12 -3.26 5.19 11.59
C PRO A 12 -4.33 4.12 11.40
N THR A 13 -4.67 3.80 10.14
CA THR A 13 -5.62 2.72 9.85
C THR A 13 -5.20 1.52 10.67
N PRO A 14 -6.00 1.08 11.65
CA PRO A 14 -5.68 -0.14 12.37
C PRO A 14 -5.65 -1.24 11.31
N ILE A 15 -4.54 -1.98 11.24
CA ILE A 15 -4.47 -3.16 10.39
C ILE A 15 -5.58 -4.10 10.89
N PRO A 16 -6.51 -4.54 10.04
CA PRO A 16 -7.58 -5.43 10.44
C PRO A 16 -7.00 -6.65 11.14
N GLN A 17 -7.63 -7.09 12.24
CA GLN A 17 -7.13 -8.21 13.05
C GLN A 17 -6.99 -9.53 12.26
N ASN A 18 -7.62 -9.62 11.09
CA ASN A 18 -7.56 -10.78 10.18
C ASN A 18 -6.75 -10.51 8.90
N PHE A 19 -5.99 -9.41 8.86
CA PHE A 19 -5.11 -9.10 7.73
C PHE A 19 -4.02 -10.15 7.65
N ARG A 20 -3.88 -10.74 6.47
CA ARG A 20 -2.75 -11.62 6.16
C ARG A 20 -1.70 -10.78 5.45
N GLU A 21 -0.43 -11.05 5.78
CA GLU A 21 0.68 -10.38 5.12
C GLU A 21 0.61 -10.59 3.61
N VAL A 22 0.81 -9.52 2.85
CA VAL A 22 0.81 -9.55 1.38
C VAL A 22 2.14 -10.12 0.92
N ILE A 23 2.13 -11.37 0.47
CA ILE A 23 3.31 -12.04 -0.05
C ILE A 23 3.18 -12.13 -1.58
N ILE A 24 3.87 -11.23 -2.29
CA ILE A 24 4.03 -11.27 -3.74
C ILE A 24 5.50 -11.14 -4.12
N GLU A 25 5.84 -11.59 -5.32
CA GLU A 25 7.15 -11.34 -5.89
C GLU A 25 7.39 -9.83 -6.02
N PRO A 26 8.51 -9.29 -5.52
CA PRO A 26 8.80 -7.87 -5.65
C PRO A 26 8.95 -7.45 -7.12
N PHE A 27 8.45 -6.25 -7.44
CA PHE A 27 8.57 -5.65 -8.76
C PHE A 27 9.84 -4.83 -8.88
N ASP A 28 10.77 -5.27 -9.73
CA ASP A 28 12.03 -4.56 -9.97
C ASP A 28 11.99 -3.59 -11.17
N GLY A 29 10.93 -3.67 -11.97
CA GLY A 29 10.76 -2.91 -13.22
C GLY A 29 10.98 -3.71 -14.50
N SER A 30 11.42 -4.97 -14.41
CA SER A 30 11.66 -5.84 -15.58
C SER A 30 10.47 -6.74 -15.94
N GLN A 31 9.63 -7.08 -14.97
CA GLN A 31 8.43 -7.89 -15.17
C GLN A 31 7.33 -7.08 -15.87
N ASN A 32 6.26 -7.74 -16.30
CA ASN A 32 5.08 -7.06 -16.83
C ASN A 32 4.34 -6.29 -15.70
N PRO A 33 4.17 -4.96 -15.80
CA PRO A 33 3.50 -4.17 -14.75
C PRO A 33 2.05 -4.57 -14.49
N HIS A 34 1.33 -5.02 -15.53
CA HIS A 34 -0.07 -5.44 -15.40
C HIS A 34 -0.18 -6.74 -14.62
N THR A 35 0.74 -7.69 -14.84
CA THR A 35 0.81 -8.94 -14.09
C THR A 35 1.10 -8.67 -12.61
N HIS A 36 2.05 -7.77 -12.31
CA HIS A 36 2.34 -7.38 -10.93
C HIS A 36 1.13 -6.74 -10.24
N LEU A 37 0.47 -5.80 -10.92
CA LEU A 37 -0.71 -5.14 -10.38
C LEU A 37 -1.85 -6.13 -10.08
N GLN A 38 -2.11 -7.07 -10.99
CA GLN A 38 -3.12 -8.11 -10.79
C GLN A 38 -2.78 -9.02 -9.60
N ALA A 39 -1.52 -9.44 -9.47
CA ALA A 39 -1.06 -10.25 -8.35
C ALA A 39 -1.22 -9.53 -7.01
N PHE A 40 -0.85 -8.24 -6.95
CA PHE A 40 -1.05 -7.39 -5.78
C PHE A 40 -2.53 -7.25 -5.41
N GLN A 41 -3.39 -6.89 -6.37
CA GLN A 41 -4.83 -6.75 -6.14
C GLN A 41 -5.47 -8.05 -5.63
N THR A 42 -5.06 -9.20 -6.20
CA THR A 42 -5.52 -10.52 -5.76
C THR A 42 -5.13 -10.78 -4.31
N GLN A 43 -3.89 -10.47 -3.91
CA GLN A 43 -3.46 -10.63 -2.52
C GLN A 43 -4.16 -9.66 -1.56
N MET A 44 -4.40 -8.41 -1.97
CA MET A 44 -5.16 -7.45 -1.17
C MET A 44 -6.59 -7.94 -0.92
N TYR A 45 -7.25 -8.51 -1.92
CA TYR A 45 -8.57 -9.12 -1.79
C TYR A 45 -8.57 -10.29 -0.81
N ILE A 46 -7.63 -11.23 -0.94
CA ILE A 46 -7.48 -12.39 -0.05
C ILE A 46 -7.20 -11.95 1.40
N SER A 47 -6.37 -10.91 1.55
CA SER A 47 -5.95 -10.36 2.85
C SER A 47 -7.00 -9.43 3.47
N ARG A 48 -8.13 -9.23 2.80
CA ARG A 48 -9.21 -8.29 3.21
C ARG A 48 -8.69 -6.88 3.47
N GLY A 49 -7.67 -6.46 2.73
CA GLY A 49 -7.18 -5.09 2.84
C GLY A 49 -8.07 -4.13 2.06
N ASP A 50 -8.18 -2.91 2.58
CA ASP A 50 -8.90 -1.81 1.93
C ASP A 50 -7.96 -0.99 1.03
N ASP A 51 -8.50 0.00 0.32
CA ASP A 51 -7.73 0.87 -0.54
C ASP A 51 -6.63 1.61 0.24
N ARG A 52 -6.92 2.04 1.48
CA ARG A 52 -5.98 2.79 2.31
C ARG A 52 -4.79 1.94 2.76
N LEU A 53 -4.98 0.64 2.99
CA LEU A 53 -3.92 -0.33 3.23
C LEU A 53 -3.18 -0.65 1.94
N SER A 54 -3.89 -0.76 0.81
CA SER A 54 -3.30 -0.99 -0.50
C SER A 54 -2.26 0.09 -0.84
N TYR A 55 -2.60 1.37 -0.67
CA TYR A 55 -1.68 2.49 -0.90
C TYR A 55 -0.44 2.46 0.00
N LYS A 56 -0.58 1.97 1.24
CA LYS A 56 0.54 1.88 2.19
C LYS A 56 1.47 0.71 1.88
N LEU A 57 0.92 -0.40 1.40
CA LEU A 57 1.66 -1.64 1.19
C LEU A 57 2.26 -1.74 -0.21
N PHE A 58 1.64 -1.12 -1.20
CA PHE A 58 2.10 -1.17 -2.59
C PHE A 58 3.57 -0.74 -2.75
N PRO A 59 4.05 0.36 -2.15
CA PRO A 59 5.47 0.73 -2.20
C PRO A 59 6.41 -0.36 -1.68
N GLY A 60 5.98 -1.15 -0.68
CA GLY A 60 6.75 -2.26 -0.12
C GLY A 60 6.89 -3.46 -1.06
N THR A 61 6.11 -3.49 -2.15
CA THR A 61 6.22 -4.52 -3.19
C THR A 61 7.20 -4.13 -4.29
N LEU A 62 7.72 -2.90 -4.29
CA LEU A 62 8.69 -2.43 -5.27
C LEU A 62 10.12 -2.71 -4.78
N ARG A 63 11.01 -2.98 -5.73
CA ARG A 63 12.45 -3.13 -5.49
C ARG A 63 13.23 -2.47 -6.63
N GLY A 64 14.54 -2.34 -6.45
CA GLY A 64 15.46 -1.97 -7.52
C GLY A 64 15.08 -0.64 -8.17
N VAL A 65 15.01 -0.65 -9.50
CA VAL A 65 14.74 0.55 -10.31
C VAL A 65 13.33 1.08 -10.05
N ALA A 66 12.33 0.21 -9.88
CA ALA A 66 10.96 0.63 -9.59
C ALA A 66 10.84 1.36 -8.24
N MET A 67 11.53 0.87 -7.20
CA MET A 67 11.57 1.55 -5.90
C MET A 67 12.30 2.89 -6.00
N HIS A 68 13.41 2.93 -6.73
CA HIS A 68 14.16 4.17 -6.93
C HIS A 68 13.33 5.22 -7.68
N TRP A 69 12.64 4.82 -8.76
CA TRP A 69 11.72 5.68 -9.48
C TRP A 69 10.67 6.29 -8.56
N LEU A 70 10.00 5.48 -7.73
CA LEU A 70 8.99 5.96 -6.78
C LEU A 70 9.58 6.99 -5.79
N ALA A 71 10.79 6.73 -5.26
CA ALA A 71 11.46 7.62 -4.32
C ALA A 71 11.94 8.95 -4.97
N THR A 72 12.08 8.98 -6.29
CA THR A 72 12.45 10.19 -7.05
C THR A 72 11.24 11.00 -7.54
N LEU A 73 10.02 10.52 -7.33
CA LEU A 73 8.83 11.29 -7.68
C LEU A 73 8.72 12.53 -6.79
N PRO A 74 8.30 13.68 -7.36
CA PRO A 74 7.99 14.85 -6.54
C PRO A 74 6.81 14.56 -5.60
N PRO A 75 6.79 15.18 -4.40
CA PRO A 75 5.70 15.02 -3.44
C PRO A 75 4.38 15.65 -3.90
#